data_AF-A0A540NTA7-F1
#
_entry.id   AF-A0A540NTA7-F1
#
_cell.length_a   1.000
_cell.length_b   1.000
_cell.length_c   1.000
_cell.angle_alpha   90.00
_cell.angle_beta   90.00
_cell.angle_gamma   90.00
#
_symmetry.space_group_name_H-M   'P 1'
#
loop_
_entity.id
_entity.type
_entity.pdbx_description
1 polymer ?
#
loop_
_entity_poly.entity_id
_entity_poly.type
_entity_poly.pdbx_seq_one_letter_code
_entity_poly.pdbx_strand_id
1 'polypeptide(L)'
;MFVSTHYAGKEVGMRFAEGEAWKKVFGPVFVYLNSVPTLNETILWENANEQLAEEVNSWPYNFTQSENFPSSSGCGSVAGQLLVKDWYISKSHVWASSAYVGLAATGNAGSWQKESKGYQFWTQANEQGYFLIKDARPGNYSLYATVPGIIGDYKYEANITIEPGKFSMQANISLTLTFESANKYIFTILDYILQEVKSIWLILSTYLQEMVSPYGKLAYQIDLRPSLTYPIQIPPL
;
A
#
# COMPACT_ATOMS: atom_id res chain seq x y z
N MET A 1 3.96 -15.84 -9.37
CA MET A 1 3.87 -14.77 -10.39
C MET A 1 4.63 -13.56 -9.88
N PHE A 2 5.63 -13.05 -10.58
CA PHE A 2 6.41 -11.89 -10.10
C PHE A 2 5.77 -10.54 -10.42
N VAL A 3 5.06 -10.45 -11.55
CA VAL A 3 4.23 -9.28 -11.93
C VAL A 3 2.97 -9.82 -12.60
N SER A 4 1.82 -9.24 -12.27
CA SER A 4 0.53 -9.59 -12.86
C SER A 4 -0.44 -8.42 -12.70
N THR A 5 -1.40 -8.30 -13.61
CA THR A 5 -2.52 -7.35 -13.51
C THR A 5 -3.69 -7.91 -12.69
N HIS A 6 -3.54 -9.09 -12.09
CA HIS A 6 -4.59 -9.73 -11.31
C HIS A 6 -4.94 -8.85 -10.10
N TYR A 7 -6.22 -8.47 -9.98
CA TYR A 7 -6.78 -7.55 -8.96
C TYR A 7 -6.30 -6.09 -8.99
N ALA A 8 -5.19 -5.79 -9.65
CA ALA A 8 -4.61 -4.44 -9.72
C ALA A 8 -4.89 -3.70 -11.06
N GLY A 9 -5.42 -4.41 -12.07
CA GLY A 9 -5.80 -3.83 -13.35
C GLY A 9 -4.62 -3.51 -14.27
N LYS A 10 -4.91 -2.87 -15.40
CA LYS A 10 -3.91 -2.56 -16.45
C LYS A 10 -2.91 -1.46 -16.06
N GLU A 11 -3.16 -0.77 -14.95
CA GLU A 11 -2.32 0.34 -14.48
C GLU A 11 -1.00 -0.15 -13.89
N VAL A 12 -0.99 -1.36 -13.31
CA VAL A 12 0.24 -1.99 -12.79
C VAL A 12 0.99 -2.81 -13.85
N GLY A 13 0.51 -2.80 -15.09
CA GLY A 13 1.25 -3.39 -16.20
C GLY A 13 2.51 -2.57 -16.47
N MET A 14 3.67 -3.23 -16.54
CA MET A 14 4.91 -2.56 -16.96
C MET A 14 4.77 -2.07 -18.41
N ARG A 15 4.98 -0.77 -18.64
CA ARG A 15 4.95 -0.13 -19.97
C ARG A 15 6.32 0.42 -20.31
N PHE A 16 6.84 0.09 -21.48
CA PHE A 16 8.17 0.54 -21.91
C PHE A 16 8.04 1.53 -23.07
N ALA A 17 8.84 2.59 -23.05
CA ALA A 17 8.98 3.47 -24.20
C ALA A 17 9.77 2.78 -25.32
N GLU A 18 9.61 3.24 -26.56
CA GLU A 18 10.41 2.75 -27.68
C GLU A 18 11.90 3.00 -27.40
N GLY A 19 12.71 1.94 -27.50
CA GLY A 19 14.14 2.00 -27.19
C GLY A 19 14.50 2.05 -25.70
N GLU A 20 13.54 1.93 -24.77
CA GLU A 20 13.83 1.90 -23.33
C GLU A 20 14.61 0.64 -22.94
N ALA A 21 15.90 0.80 -22.61
CA ALA A 21 16.68 -0.26 -22.01
C ALA A 21 16.22 -0.48 -20.56
N TRP A 22 15.75 -1.68 -20.23
CA TRP A 22 15.30 -2.03 -18.89
C TRP A 22 15.78 -3.40 -18.46
N LYS A 23 16.16 -3.50 -17.19
CA LYS A 23 16.60 -4.75 -16.56
C LYS A 23 16.23 -4.76 -15.08
N LYS A 24 15.72 -5.90 -14.62
CA LYS A 24 15.43 -6.19 -13.22
C LYS A 24 15.63 -7.67 -12.97
N VAL A 25 16.26 -7.99 -11.84
CA VAL A 25 16.34 -9.36 -11.33
C VAL A 25 15.12 -9.65 -10.48
N PHE A 26 14.42 -10.74 -10.81
CA PHE A 26 13.37 -11.34 -9.98
C PHE A 26 13.94 -12.57 -9.27
N GLY A 27 13.73 -12.65 -7.96
CA GLY A 27 14.28 -13.71 -7.12
C GLY A 27 15.62 -13.33 -6.48
N PRO A 28 16.47 -14.32 -6.11
CA PRO A 28 16.29 -15.76 -6.33
C PRO A 28 15.01 -16.29 -5.67
N VAL A 29 14.46 -17.35 -6.26
CA VAL A 29 13.37 -18.12 -5.66
C VAL A 29 13.96 -19.39 -5.12
N PHE A 30 13.75 -19.62 -3.83
CA PHE A 30 14.11 -20.85 -3.17
C PHE A 30 12.88 -21.75 -3.10
N VAL A 31 13.06 -23.03 -3.46
CA VAL A 31 12.02 -24.06 -3.36
C VAL A 31 12.57 -25.15 -2.44
N TYR A 32 11.95 -25.31 -1.28
CA TYR A 32 12.30 -26.32 -0.31
C TYR A 32 11.35 -27.51 -0.41
N LEU A 33 11.89 -28.73 -0.37
CA LEU A 33 11.13 -29.97 -0.37
C LEU A 33 11.63 -30.83 0.79
N ASN A 34 10.73 -31.20 1.69
CA ASN A 34 11.01 -32.11 2.79
C ASN A 34 10.09 -33.34 2.74
N SER A 35 10.46 -34.37 3.50
CA SER A 35 9.74 -35.64 3.54
C SER A 35 9.91 -36.31 4.89
N VAL A 36 8.91 -37.11 5.29
CA VAL A 36 8.93 -37.95 6.49
C VAL A 36 8.56 -39.40 6.13
N PRO A 37 9.12 -40.43 6.79
CA PRO A 37 8.82 -41.83 6.47
C PRO A 37 7.34 -42.21 6.70
N THR A 38 6.71 -41.60 7.70
CA THR A 38 5.30 -41.74 8.01
C THR A 38 4.68 -40.35 8.00
N LEU A 39 3.56 -40.17 7.29
CA LEU A 39 2.91 -38.87 7.12
C LEU A 39 2.61 -38.23 8.48
N ASN A 40 3.25 -37.08 8.71
CA ASN A 40 2.98 -36.19 9.83
C ASN A 40 3.16 -34.75 9.34
N GLU A 41 2.03 -34.08 9.10
CA GLU A 41 2.00 -32.73 8.52
C GLU A 41 2.62 -31.69 9.46
N THR A 42 2.47 -31.86 10.78
CA THR A 42 3.04 -30.94 11.77
C THR A 42 4.56 -30.90 11.68
N ILE A 43 5.22 -32.06 11.58
CA ILE A 43 6.68 -32.15 11.45
C ILE A 43 7.14 -31.51 10.14
N LEU A 44 6.43 -31.75 9.03
CA LEU A 44 6.75 -31.15 7.73
C LEU A 44 6.62 -29.61 7.77
N TRP A 45 5.57 -29.11 8.43
CA TRP A 45 5.31 -27.67 8.59
C TRP A 45 6.35 -26.99 9.50
N GLU A 46 6.66 -27.57 10.66
CA GLU A 46 7.67 -27.05 11.58
C GLU A 46 9.03 -26.97 10.90
N ASN A 47 9.46 -28.05 10.24
CA ASN A 47 10.73 -28.06 9.51
C ASN A 47 10.75 -27.05 8.34
N ALA A 48 9.64 -26.86 7.64
CA ALA A 48 9.56 -25.84 6.59
C ALA A 48 9.67 -24.41 7.16
N ASN A 49 9.13 -24.15 8.36
CA ASN A 49 9.28 -22.85 9.03
C ASN A 49 10.71 -22.61 9.54
N GLU A 50 11.38 -23.65 10.04
CA GLU A 50 12.80 -23.58 10.40
C GLU A 50 13.64 -23.20 9.18
N GLN A 51 13.45 -23.89 8.05
CA GLN A 51 14.15 -23.54 6.81
C GLN A 51 13.83 -22.11 6.37
N LEU A 52 12.56 -21.69 6.40
CA LEU A 52 12.16 -20.32 6.05
C LEU A 52 12.92 -19.29 6.90
N ALA A 53 13.07 -19.52 8.20
CA ALA A 53 13.80 -18.63 9.08
C ALA A 53 15.29 -18.53 8.72
N GLU A 54 15.94 -19.65 8.38
CA GLU A 54 17.32 -19.67 7.89
C GLU A 54 17.49 -18.88 6.58
N GLU A 55 16.58 -19.06 5.62
CA GLU A 55 16.64 -18.38 4.32
C GLU A 55 16.40 -16.87 4.44
N VAL A 56 15.47 -16.43 5.30
CA VAL A 56 15.22 -15.00 5.58
C VAL A 56 16.45 -14.33 6.20
N ASN A 57 17.19 -15.07 7.04
CA ASN A 57 18.43 -14.58 7.64
C ASN A 57 19.62 -14.59 6.68
N SER A 58 19.61 -15.50 5.71
CA SER A 58 20.64 -15.64 4.67
C SER A 58 20.51 -14.61 3.54
N TRP A 59 19.36 -13.93 3.43
CA TRP A 59 19.19 -12.84 2.49
C TRP A 59 20.06 -11.62 2.85
N PRO A 60 20.74 -10.99 1.86
CA PRO A 60 20.84 -11.38 0.45
C PRO A 60 21.91 -12.46 0.23
N TYR A 61 21.58 -13.46 -0.60
CA TYR A 61 22.50 -14.55 -0.91
C TYR A 61 23.78 -14.08 -1.61
N ASN A 62 24.90 -14.71 -1.28
CA ASN A 62 26.22 -14.42 -1.87
C ASN A 62 26.61 -15.35 -3.04
N PHE A 63 25.84 -16.42 -3.30
CA PHE A 63 26.20 -17.41 -4.32
C PHE A 63 25.89 -16.99 -5.76
N THR A 64 25.05 -15.96 -5.96
CA THR A 64 24.46 -15.64 -7.27
C THR A 64 25.47 -15.07 -8.27
N GLN A 65 26.68 -14.67 -7.83
CA GLN A 65 27.84 -14.16 -8.59
C GLN A 65 27.55 -13.11 -9.68
N SER A 66 26.32 -12.59 -9.75
CA SER A 66 25.86 -11.67 -10.77
C SER A 66 26.00 -10.25 -10.26
N GLU A 67 26.62 -9.37 -11.03
CA GLU A 67 26.66 -7.93 -10.74
C GLU A 67 25.26 -7.32 -10.58
N ASN A 68 24.27 -7.95 -11.20
CA ASN A 68 22.88 -7.53 -11.12
C ASN A 68 22.19 -8.04 -9.86
N PHE A 69 22.89 -8.73 -8.97
CA PHE A 69 22.45 -9.20 -7.67
C PHE A 69 23.54 -8.87 -6.63
N PRO A 70 23.55 -7.64 -6.09
CA PRO A 70 24.56 -7.24 -5.11
C PRO A 70 24.42 -8.07 -3.83
N SER A 71 25.56 -8.45 -3.25
CA SER A 71 25.64 -8.97 -1.90
C SER A 71 25.32 -7.86 -0.87
N SER A 72 25.22 -8.22 0.40
CA SER A 72 24.91 -7.27 1.48
C SER A 72 25.85 -6.06 1.50
N SER A 73 27.15 -6.25 1.23
CA SER A 73 28.12 -5.14 1.15
C SER A 73 27.90 -4.19 -0.04
N GLY A 74 27.23 -4.66 -1.10
CA GLY A 74 26.80 -3.85 -2.23
C GLY A 74 25.44 -3.16 -2.02
N CYS A 75 24.76 -3.46 -0.91
CA CYS A 75 23.50 -2.85 -0.50
C CYS A 75 23.71 -1.87 0.66
N GLY A 76 22.71 -1.03 0.92
CA GLY A 76 22.68 -0.17 2.09
C GLY A 76 21.44 -0.43 2.95
N SER A 77 21.40 0.22 4.11
CA SER A 77 20.32 0.06 5.07
C SER A 77 19.84 1.42 5.57
N VAL A 78 18.54 1.52 5.86
CA VAL A 78 17.94 2.70 6.50
C VAL A 78 17.14 2.28 7.72
N ALA A 79 17.31 3.01 8.81
CA ALA A 79 16.53 2.86 10.03
C ALA A 79 15.94 4.20 10.44
N GLY A 80 14.86 4.14 11.21
CA GLY A 80 14.28 5.33 11.81
C GLY A 80 13.10 5.01 12.69
N GLN A 81 12.41 6.06 13.13
CA GLN A 81 11.17 5.94 13.89
C GLN A 81 10.06 6.70 13.18
N LEU A 82 8.93 6.05 12.95
CA LEU A 82 7.74 6.67 12.39
C LEU A 82 6.81 7.18 13.50
N LEU A 83 6.41 8.44 13.36
CA LEU A 83 5.40 9.09 14.17
C LEU A 83 4.28 9.56 13.23
N VAL A 84 3.02 9.34 13.63
CA VAL A 84 1.87 9.85 12.89
C VAL A 84 1.34 11.10 13.57
N LYS A 85 1.06 12.12 12.77
CA LYS A 85 0.30 13.30 13.20
C LYS A 85 -1.04 13.30 12.48
N ASP A 86 -2.07 12.88 13.21
CA ASP A 86 -3.45 12.90 12.75
C ASP A 86 -4.30 13.65 13.77
N TRP A 87 -4.77 14.84 13.38
CA TRP A 87 -5.52 15.72 14.26
C TRP A 87 -6.90 15.17 14.66
N TYR A 88 -7.46 14.24 13.88
CA TYR A 88 -8.71 13.55 14.22
C TYR A 88 -8.51 12.52 15.33
N ILE A 89 -7.32 11.92 15.42
CA ILE A 89 -6.97 10.91 16.43
C ILE A 89 -6.35 11.57 17.67
N SER A 90 -5.39 12.45 17.47
CA SER A 90 -4.69 13.13 18.57
C SER A 90 -4.10 14.47 18.14
N LYS A 91 -4.08 15.43 19.07
CA LYS A 91 -3.35 16.69 18.89
C LYS A 91 -1.82 16.51 18.97
N SER A 92 -1.36 15.39 19.54
CA SER A 92 0.06 15.03 19.65
C SER A 92 0.45 13.98 18.61
N HIS A 93 1.76 13.83 18.40
CA HIS A 93 2.27 12.68 17.65
C HIS A 93 1.92 11.38 18.36
N VAL A 94 1.54 10.36 17.58
CA VAL A 94 1.33 8.99 18.05
C VAL A 94 2.35 8.07 17.38
N TRP A 95 2.73 7.00 18.06
CA TRP A 95 3.63 6.00 17.47
C TRP A 95 2.92 5.28 16.33
N ALA A 96 3.63 5.09 15.22
CA ALA A 96 3.15 4.31 14.09
C ALA A 96 3.34 2.80 14.37
N SER A 97 2.66 2.29 15.39
CA SER A 97 2.78 0.89 15.81
C SER A 97 2.45 -0.05 14.66
N SER A 98 3.31 -1.06 14.45
CA SER A 98 3.12 -2.09 13.43
C SER A 98 3.00 -1.56 11.99
N ALA A 99 3.46 -0.34 11.73
CA ALA A 99 3.40 0.28 10.41
C ALA A 99 4.22 -0.51 9.39
N TYR A 100 3.68 -0.67 8.19
CA TYR A 100 4.45 -1.17 7.05
C TYR A 100 5.19 -0.01 6.44
N VAL A 101 6.52 -0.09 6.41
CA VAL A 101 7.42 0.98 5.96
C VAL A 101 8.19 0.48 4.75
N GLY A 102 8.21 1.28 3.68
CA GLY A 102 8.78 0.84 2.41
C GLY A 102 9.59 1.89 1.67
N LEU A 103 10.69 1.46 1.05
CA LEU A 103 11.38 2.21 0.01
C LEU A 103 10.84 1.76 -1.34
N ALA A 104 10.40 2.73 -2.16
CA ALA A 104 10.01 2.48 -3.54
C ALA A 104 10.39 3.68 -4.42
N ALA A 105 10.13 3.57 -5.73
CA ALA A 105 10.40 4.65 -6.68
C ALA A 105 9.78 5.97 -6.20
N THR A 106 10.47 7.07 -6.50
CA THR A 106 10.01 8.41 -6.14
C THR A 106 8.70 8.73 -6.86
N GLY A 107 7.73 9.25 -6.12
CA GLY A 107 6.42 9.60 -6.67
C GLY A 107 5.51 10.24 -5.64
N ASN A 108 4.23 10.36 -5.96
CA ASN A 108 3.22 10.87 -5.03
C ASN A 108 2.92 9.85 -3.93
N ALA A 109 2.32 10.29 -2.83
CA ALA A 109 1.81 9.37 -1.81
C ALA A 109 0.91 8.29 -2.45
N GLY A 110 1.11 7.03 -2.06
CA GLY A 110 0.39 5.88 -2.62
C GLY A 110 0.84 5.40 -4.01
N SER A 111 1.76 6.12 -4.69
CA SER A 111 2.23 5.71 -6.03
C SER A 111 2.96 4.36 -6.04
N TRP A 112 3.58 3.99 -4.91
CA TRP A 112 4.22 2.69 -4.70
C TRP A 112 3.29 1.50 -4.97
N GLN A 113 1.97 1.66 -4.73
CA GLN A 113 0.98 0.59 -4.93
C GLN A 113 0.85 0.18 -6.40
N LYS A 114 1.12 1.12 -7.32
CA LYS A 114 1.02 0.90 -8.77
C LYS A 114 2.37 0.70 -9.43
N GLU A 115 3.46 0.90 -8.69
CA GLU A 115 4.79 0.83 -9.25
C GLU A 115 5.28 -0.62 -9.38
N SER A 116 5.67 -0.98 -10.60
CA SER A 116 6.04 -2.33 -11.03
C SER A 116 7.44 -2.42 -11.63
N LYS A 117 8.03 -1.30 -12.10
CA LYS A 117 9.33 -1.29 -12.80
C LYS A 117 10.52 -1.36 -11.86
N GLY A 118 10.53 -0.55 -10.80
CA GLY A 118 11.60 -0.42 -9.83
C GLY A 118 11.61 -1.50 -8.75
N TYR A 119 12.60 -1.45 -7.88
CA TYR A 119 12.65 -2.28 -6.69
C TYR A 119 11.82 -1.65 -5.56
N GLN A 120 11.22 -2.50 -4.72
CA GLN A 120 10.58 -2.09 -3.49
C GLN A 120 11.12 -2.92 -2.33
N PHE A 121 11.34 -2.28 -1.18
CA PHE A 121 11.88 -2.91 0.04
C PHE A 121 10.98 -2.54 1.20
N TRP A 122 10.45 -3.52 1.91
CA TRP A 122 9.46 -3.31 2.97
C TRP A 122 9.87 -3.98 4.27
N THR A 123 9.49 -3.37 5.38
CA THR A 123 9.66 -3.91 6.73
C THR A 123 8.45 -3.52 7.58
N GLN A 124 8.25 -4.21 8.68
CA GLN A 124 7.26 -3.82 9.67
C GLN A 124 7.94 -3.12 10.84
N ALA A 125 7.41 -1.96 11.23
CA ALA A 125 7.87 -1.23 12.40
C ALA A 125 7.42 -1.94 13.69
N ASN A 126 8.17 -1.76 14.78
CA ASN A 126 7.79 -2.26 16.09
C ASN A 126 6.65 -1.44 16.73
N GLU A 127 6.29 -1.77 17.96
CA GLU A 127 5.19 -1.11 18.70
C GLU A 127 5.42 0.40 18.91
N GLN A 128 6.67 0.85 18.95
CA GLN A 128 7.03 2.26 19.08
C GLN A 128 7.32 2.93 17.73
N GLY A 129 7.05 2.25 16.61
CA GLY A 129 7.25 2.78 15.26
C GLY A 129 8.69 2.75 14.75
N TYR A 130 9.62 2.08 15.44
CA TYR A 130 10.98 1.89 14.94
C TYR A 130 11.02 0.86 13.83
N PHE A 131 11.75 1.15 12.75
CA PHE A 131 11.90 0.27 11.61
C PHE A 131 13.36 0.16 11.16
N LEU A 132 13.67 -0.97 10.52
CA LEU A 132 14.93 -1.22 9.84
C LEU A 132 14.65 -1.87 8.48
N ILE A 133 15.02 -1.19 7.40
CA ILE A 133 15.06 -1.75 6.06
C ILE A 133 16.52 -2.08 5.76
N LYS A 134 16.85 -3.37 5.80
CA LYS A 134 18.18 -3.90 5.51
C LYS A 134 18.33 -4.25 4.03
N ASP A 135 19.57 -4.23 3.55
CA ASP A 135 19.97 -4.77 2.25
C ASP A 135 19.20 -4.19 1.05
N ALA A 136 18.83 -2.91 1.13
CA ALA A 136 18.22 -2.17 0.04
C ALA A 136 19.26 -1.85 -1.02
N ARG A 137 18.87 -1.93 -2.29
CA ARG A 137 19.79 -1.62 -3.38
C ARG A 137 20.15 -0.14 -3.41
N PRO A 138 21.40 0.20 -3.78
CA PRO A 138 21.78 1.59 -4.00
C PRO A 138 20.82 2.28 -4.98
N GLY A 139 20.45 3.52 -4.67
CA GLY A 139 19.47 4.27 -5.44
C GLY A 139 18.81 5.38 -4.63
N ASN A 140 17.96 6.15 -5.32
CA ASN A 140 17.18 7.21 -4.71
C ASN A 140 15.71 6.79 -4.63
N TYR A 141 15.15 6.85 -3.43
CA TYR A 141 13.82 6.33 -3.13
C TYR A 141 12.97 7.36 -2.40
N SER A 142 11.65 7.19 -2.47
CA SER A 142 10.76 7.78 -1.47
C SER A 142 10.48 6.75 -0.38
N LEU A 143 10.38 7.21 0.86
CA LEU A 143 9.95 6.40 1.99
C LEU A 143 8.44 6.52 2.15
N TYR A 144 7.74 5.40 2.03
CA TYR A 144 6.30 5.29 2.18
C TYR A 144 5.95 4.55 3.46
N ALA A 145 4.74 4.78 3.96
CA ALA A 145 4.21 3.95 5.03
C ALA A 145 2.69 3.80 4.95
N THR A 146 2.21 2.69 5.51
CA THR A 146 0.80 2.50 5.89
C THR A 146 0.77 2.07 7.36
N VAL A 147 -0.19 2.58 8.12
CA VAL A 147 -0.27 2.34 9.56
C VAL A 147 -1.58 1.62 9.88
N PRO A 148 -1.55 0.42 10.47
CA PRO A 148 -2.76 -0.29 10.85
C PRO A 148 -3.68 0.59 11.70
N GLY A 149 -4.96 0.64 11.33
CA GLY A 149 -5.97 1.44 12.03
C GLY A 149 -5.92 2.95 11.76
N ILE A 150 -4.96 3.45 10.98
CA ILE A 150 -4.92 4.85 10.55
C ILE A 150 -5.00 4.92 9.03
N ILE A 151 -6.07 5.53 8.54
CA ILE A 151 -6.37 5.61 7.11
C ILE A 151 -5.44 6.63 6.46
N GLY A 152 -4.62 6.19 5.51
CA GLY A 152 -3.82 7.09 4.70
C GLY A 152 -2.69 6.39 3.97
N ASP A 153 -2.33 6.94 2.82
CA ASP A 153 -1.05 6.70 2.18
C ASP A 153 -0.07 7.77 2.66
N TYR A 154 0.97 7.35 3.38
CA TYR A 154 1.97 8.26 3.90
C TYR A 154 3.25 8.22 3.06
N LYS A 155 3.89 9.38 2.96
CA LYS A 155 5.18 9.55 2.30
C LYS A 155 6.01 10.54 3.09
N TYR A 156 7.29 10.23 3.32
CA TYR A 156 8.25 11.18 3.85
C TYR A 156 8.60 12.24 2.80
N GLU A 157 8.67 13.50 3.21
CA GLU A 157 8.84 14.64 2.30
C GLU A 157 10.16 14.58 1.51
N ALA A 158 11.24 14.16 2.17
CA ALA A 158 12.55 14.03 1.55
C ALA A 158 12.75 12.64 0.95
N ASN A 159 13.54 12.59 -0.13
CA ASN A 159 13.98 11.33 -0.69
C ASN A 159 15.11 10.71 0.15
N ILE A 160 15.16 9.39 0.17
CA ILE A 160 16.19 8.60 0.84
C ILE A 160 17.16 8.08 -0.22
N THR A 161 18.42 8.49 -0.10
CA THR A 161 19.51 7.92 -0.91
C THR A 161 20.12 6.74 -0.16
N ILE A 162 20.12 5.57 -0.80
CA ILE A 162 20.80 4.37 -0.33
C ILE A 162 22.14 4.26 -1.05
N GLU A 163 23.21 4.09 -0.28
CA GLU A 163 24.57 3.94 -0.79
C GLU A 163 25.14 2.57 -0.38
N PRO A 164 26.01 1.95 -1.21
CA PRO A 164 26.58 0.65 -0.91
C PRO A 164 27.34 0.64 0.42
N GLY A 165 27.09 -0.38 1.24
CA GLY A 165 27.75 -0.61 2.53
C GLY A 165 27.43 0.42 3.61
N LYS A 166 26.50 1.37 3.36
CA LYS A 166 26.16 2.43 4.31
C LYS A 166 24.91 2.12 5.10
N PHE A 167 24.94 2.51 6.37
CA PHE A 167 23.81 2.53 7.27
C PHE A 167 23.39 3.98 7.51
N SER A 168 22.14 4.31 7.20
CA SER A 168 21.57 5.64 7.39
C SER A 168 20.53 5.60 8.52
N MET A 169 20.74 6.40 9.56
CA MET A 169 19.77 6.57 10.65
C MET A 169 18.99 7.87 10.42
N GLN A 170 17.66 7.76 10.33
CA GLN A 170 16.74 8.90 10.27
C GLN A 170 16.06 9.05 11.63
N ALA A 171 16.34 10.15 12.34
CA ALA A 171 15.68 10.44 13.59
C ALA A 171 14.25 10.95 13.33
N ASN A 172 13.27 10.37 14.02
CA ASN A 172 11.87 10.83 14.11
C ASN A 172 11.28 11.35 12.78
N ILE A 173 10.79 10.44 11.96
CA ILE A 173 10.06 10.74 10.74
C ILE A 173 8.59 10.94 11.10
N SER A 174 8.15 12.20 11.09
CA SER A 174 6.73 12.53 11.22
C SER A 174 6.04 12.44 9.87
N LEU A 175 5.01 11.61 9.80
CA LEU A 175 4.14 11.48 8.65
C LEU A 175 2.82 12.19 8.95
N THR A 176 2.50 13.17 8.12
CA THR A 176 1.25 13.94 8.24
C THR A 176 0.29 13.48 7.15
N LEU A 177 -0.99 13.30 7.52
CA LEU A 177 -2.03 13.12 6.52
C LEU A 177 -2.12 14.39 5.66
N THR A 178 -1.86 14.26 4.37
CA THR A 178 -2.08 15.40 3.47
C THR A 178 -3.58 15.66 3.33
N PHE A 179 -3.97 16.93 3.18
CA PHE A 179 -5.37 17.31 2.92
C PHE A 179 -5.94 16.60 1.69
N GLU A 180 -5.11 16.36 0.67
CA GLU A 180 -5.51 15.58 -0.52
C GLU A 180 -5.86 14.14 -0.17
N SER A 181 -5.05 13.48 0.66
CA SER A 181 -5.33 12.13 1.17
C SER A 181 -6.65 12.12 1.94
N ALA A 182 -6.82 13.01 2.92
CA ALA A 182 -8.03 13.08 3.75
C ALA A 182 -9.30 13.35 2.93
N ASN A 183 -9.24 14.29 1.99
CA ASN A 183 -10.37 14.62 1.11
C ASN A 183 -10.73 13.45 0.20
N LYS A 184 -9.74 12.75 -0.37
CA LYS A 184 -9.99 11.56 -1.20
C LYS A 184 -10.80 10.50 -0.44
N TYR A 185 -10.51 10.28 0.84
CA TYR A 185 -11.26 9.31 1.66
C TYR A 185 -12.66 9.82 2.02
N ILE A 186 -12.82 11.11 2.35
CA ILE A 186 -14.14 11.72 2.57
C ILE A 186 -15.00 11.58 1.32
N PHE A 187 -14.47 11.89 0.14
CA PHE A 187 -15.18 11.72 -1.13
C PHE A 187 -15.51 10.26 -1.40
N THR A 188 -14.60 9.32 -1.13
CA THR A 188 -14.86 7.88 -1.31
C THR A 188 -15.99 7.38 -0.40
N ILE A 189 -16.00 7.80 0.88
CA ILE A 189 -17.07 7.45 1.83
C ILE A 189 -18.39 8.09 1.40
N LEU A 190 -18.38 9.36 0.98
CA LEU A 190 -19.56 10.04 0.47
C LEU A 190 -20.12 9.35 -0.78
N ASP A 191 -19.26 8.96 -1.72
CA ASP A 191 -19.66 8.25 -2.94
C ASP A 191 -20.29 6.89 -2.62
N TYR A 192 -19.70 6.14 -1.66
CA TYR A 192 -20.26 4.88 -1.18
C TYR A 192 -21.65 5.08 -0.56
N ILE A 193 -21.80 6.05 0.34
CA ILE A 193 -23.09 6.38 0.97
C ILE A 193 -24.11 6.82 -0.08
N LEU A 194 -23.71 7.64 -1.05
CA LEU A 194 -24.57 8.08 -2.15
C LEU A 194 -25.01 6.90 -3.02
N GLN A 195 -24.17 5.90 -3.24
CA GLN A 195 -24.50 4.70 -4.00
C GLN A 195 -25.51 3.82 -3.24
N GLU A 196 -25.33 3.65 -1.93
CA GLU A 196 -26.28 2.93 -1.06
C GLU A 196 -27.65 3.65 -1.02
N VAL A 197 -27.66 4.96 -0.83
CA VAL A 197 -28.90 5.77 -0.83
C VAL A 197 -29.62 5.70 -2.18
N LYS A 198 -28.89 5.76 -3.29
CA LYS A 198 -29.46 5.56 -4.64
C LYS A 198 -30.06 4.16 -4.81
N SER A 199 -29.41 3.14 -4.28
CA SER A 199 -29.86 1.75 -4.36
C SER A 199 -31.15 1.55 -3.55
N ILE A 200 -31.21 2.09 -2.34
CA ILE A 200 -32.41 2.09 -1.48
C ILE A 200 -33.56 2.84 -2.17
N TRP A 201 -33.29 4.01 -2.74
CA TRP A 201 -34.31 4.78 -3.47
C TRP A 201 -34.85 3.99 -4.68
N LEU A 202 -33.98 3.32 -5.44
CA LEU A 202 -34.39 2.51 -6.59
C LEU A 202 -35.34 1.39 -6.14
N ILE A 203 -34.99 0.67 -5.07
CA ILE A 203 -35.82 -0.40 -4.47
C ILE A 203 -37.18 0.16 -4.02
N LEU A 204 -37.19 1.28 -3.29
CA LEU A 204 -38.44 1.89 -2.84
C LEU A 204 -39.30 2.37 -4.01
N SER A 205 -38.68 2.90 -5.07
CA SER A 205 -39.40 3.37 -6.27
C SER A 205 -40.04 2.22 -7.04
N THR A 206 -39.38 1.06 -7.14
CA THR A 206 -39.95 -0.14 -7.79
C THR A 206 -41.09 -0.72 -6.95
N TYR A 207 -40.95 -0.81 -5.63
CA TYR A 207 -42.04 -1.25 -4.74
C TYR A 207 -43.27 -0.33 -4.83
N LEU A 208 -43.07 0.99 -4.89
CA LEU A 208 -44.15 1.96 -5.08
C LEU A 208 -44.82 1.82 -6.46
N GLN A 209 -44.06 1.60 -7.53
CA GLN A 209 -44.63 1.36 -8.86
C GLN A 209 -45.45 0.06 -8.91
N GLU A 210 -44.99 -1.01 -8.27
CA GLU A 210 -45.72 -2.28 -8.18
C GLU A 210 -47.01 -2.15 -7.34
N MET A 211 -46.99 -1.39 -6.24
CA MET A 211 -48.17 -1.16 -5.41
C MET A 211 -49.23 -0.27 -6.09
N VAL A 212 -48.83 0.63 -6.97
CA VAL A 212 -49.75 1.53 -7.70
C VAL A 212 -50.25 0.89 -9.01
N SER A 213 -49.52 -0.09 -9.57
CA SER A 213 -49.88 -0.82 -10.80
C SER A 213 -51.30 -1.45 -10.83
N PRO A 214 -51.82 -2.10 -9.77
CA PRO A 214 -53.18 -2.65 -9.79
C PRO A 214 -54.30 -1.61 -9.68
N TYR A 215 -53.97 -0.34 -9.38
CA TYR A 215 -54.92 0.78 -9.29
C TYR A 215 -54.73 1.70 -10.51
N GLY A 216 -55.24 1.25 -11.65
CA GLY A 216 -54.94 1.81 -12.97
C GLY A 216 -54.97 3.34 -13.10
N LYS A 217 -54.01 3.85 -13.91
CA LYS A 217 -53.99 5.17 -14.58
C LYS A 217 -54.70 6.32 -13.84
N LEU A 218 -54.10 6.79 -12.74
CA LEU A 218 -54.15 8.21 -12.40
C LEU A 218 -52.70 8.70 -12.34
N ALA A 219 -52.29 9.37 -13.42
CA ALA A 219 -50.96 9.93 -13.57
C ALA A 219 -50.74 11.05 -12.54
N TYR A 220 -50.17 10.71 -11.39
CA TYR A 220 -49.47 11.68 -10.57
C TYR A 220 -48.02 11.72 -11.04
N GLN A 221 -47.73 12.69 -11.92
CA GLN A 221 -46.36 13.02 -12.27
C GLN A 221 -45.75 13.76 -11.07
N ILE A 222 -45.27 13.01 -10.08
CA ILE A 222 -44.50 13.57 -8.97
C ILE A 222 -43.06 13.69 -9.47
N ASP A 223 -42.66 14.89 -9.89
CA ASP A 223 -41.28 15.17 -10.28
C ASP A 223 -40.40 15.27 -9.01
N LEU A 224 -39.87 14.13 -8.58
CA LEU A 224 -38.92 14.01 -7.46
C LEU A 224 -37.48 14.00 -7.99
N ARG A 225 -37.03 15.10 -8.61
CA ARG A 225 -35.58 15.29 -8.79
C ARG A 225 -34.98 15.76 -7.46
N PRO A 226 -33.88 15.16 -6.97
CA PRO A 226 -33.17 15.71 -5.84
C PRO A 226 -32.41 16.97 -6.31
N SER A 227 -32.88 18.15 -5.93
CA SER A 227 -32.11 19.39 -6.05
C SER A 227 -31.07 19.46 -4.94
N LEU A 228 -29.90 18.86 -5.15
CA LEU A 228 -28.75 19.06 -4.27
C LEU A 228 -27.85 20.14 -4.86
N THR A 229 -28.24 21.41 -4.70
CA THR A 229 -27.30 22.54 -4.80
C THR A 229 -26.88 22.94 -3.40
N TYR A 230 -25.68 22.51 -2.99
CA TYR A 230 -25.00 23.08 -1.82
C TYR A 230 -24.16 24.27 -2.28
N PRO A 231 -24.36 25.49 -1.75
CA PRO A 231 -23.43 26.59 -2.02
C PRO A 231 -22.11 26.34 -1.29
N ILE A 232 -21.02 26.26 -2.05
CA ILE A 232 -19.66 26.20 -1.50
C ILE A 232 -19.28 27.63 -1.07
N GLN A 233 -19.17 27.88 0.24
CA GLN A 233 -18.45 29.04 0.73
C GLN A 233 -16.97 28.68 0.88
N ILE A 234 -16.15 29.24 -0.01
CA ILE A 234 -14.69 29.20 0.08
C ILE A 234 -14.27 30.33 1.06
N PRO A 235 -13.60 30.05 2.19
CA PRO A 235 -13.05 31.11 3.03
C PRO A 235 -11.85 31.78 2.32
N PRO A 236 -11.64 33.09 2.50
CA PRO A 236 -10.61 33.84 1.78
C PRO A 236 -9.19 33.45 2.23
N LEU A 237 -8.25 33.61 1.27
CA LEU A 237 -6.81 33.33 1.35
C LEU A 237 -6.09 34.07 2.49
#